data_AF-A0A9E4KYQ2-F1
#
_entry.id   AF-A0A9E4KYQ2-F1
#
_cell.length_a   1.000
_cell.length_b   1.000
_cell.length_c   1.000
_cell.angle_alpha   90.00
_cell.angle_beta   90.00
_cell.angle_gamma   90.00
#
_symmetry.space_group_name_H-M   'P 1'
#
loop_
_entity.id
_entity.type
_entity.pdbx_description
1 polymer ?
#
loop_
_entity_poly.entity_id
_entity_poly.type
_entity_poly.pdbx_seq_one_letter_code
_entity_poly.pdbx_strand_id
1 'polypeptide(L)'
;ETPPFEHYSDDVFCELLSQTGCRILTSSSMIRAQALRAVGGFADDADFRSAEDWDLFLRLARRYSFHGIDQPLVYRRMHDSMISDDRLYGALGRLKTMQKARQYGWEKCMERVEFERKIAARHHVYALYLWQAGRVKAARDHFMQAAGLYPPEARQRRLYALYTWLLPPASVDWTISLARRLRRLMRRSASDAARESGEGPRR
;
A
#
# COMPACT_ATOMS: atom_id res chain seq x y z
N GLU A 1 38.63 6.91 1.47
CA GLU A 1 37.98 5.80 2.18
C GLU A 1 36.61 5.57 1.59
N THR A 2 36.25 4.32 1.31
CA THR A 2 34.88 3.96 0.92
C THR A 2 33.97 4.23 2.12
N PRO A 3 32.86 4.98 1.96
CA PRO A 3 31.91 5.15 3.05
C PRO A 3 31.52 3.79 3.65
N PRO A 4 31.27 3.69 4.97
CA PRO A 4 30.76 2.46 5.57
C PRO A 4 29.33 2.25 5.05
N PHE A 5 29.24 1.61 3.88
CA PHE A 5 27.97 1.20 3.31
C PHE A 5 27.51 -0.02 4.09
N GLU A 6 26.43 0.12 4.84
CA GLU A 6 25.77 -1.03 5.42
C GLU A 6 24.89 -1.68 4.36
N HIS A 7 24.97 -3.01 4.32
CA HIS A 7 24.06 -3.81 3.52
C HIS A 7 22.67 -3.73 4.16
N TYR A 8 21.76 -3.01 3.51
CA TYR A 8 20.45 -2.69 4.09
C TYR A 8 19.50 -3.90 4.12
N SER A 9 19.53 -4.73 3.08
CA SER A 9 18.67 -5.92 2.97
C SER A 9 19.12 -6.84 1.83
N ASP A 10 18.94 -8.14 2.02
CA ASP A 10 19.19 -9.18 1.00
C ASP A 10 18.24 -9.09 -0.20
N ASP A 11 17.03 -8.56 -0.01
CA ASP A 11 16.06 -8.40 -1.09
C ASP A 11 15.17 -7.15 -0.94
N VAL A 12 15.77 -6.01 -1.24
CA VAL A 12 15.12 -4.69 -1.25
C VAL A 12 13.87 -4.67 -2.15
N PHE A 13 13.85 -5.46 -3.23
CA PHE A 13 12.69 -5.54 -4.11
C PHE A 13 11.48 -6.15 -3.38
N CYS A 14 11.67 -7.30 -2.73
CA CYS A 14 10.60 -7.93 -1.95
C CYS A 14 10.18 -7.11 -0.74
N GLU A 15 11.13 -6.45 -0.07
CA GLU A 15 10.81 -5.53 1.01
C GLU A 15 9.94 -4.37 0.53
N LEU A 16 10.35 -3.64 -0.51
CA LEU A 16 9.59 -2.53 -1.08
C LEU A 16 8.20 -2.96 -1.53
N LEU A 17 8.08 -4.15 -2.13
CA LEU A 17 6.80 -4.68 -2.61
C LEU A 17 5.87 -5.10 -1.46
N SER A 18 6.43 -5.56 -0.34
CA SER A 18 5.65 -5.92 0.84
C SER A 18 5.00 -4.70 1.52
N GLN A 19 5.54 -3.50 1.35
CA GLN A 19 5.12 -2.29 2.04
C GLN A 19 3.83 -1.64 1.54
N THR A 20 3.34 -0.68 2.32
CA THR A 20 2.18 0.15 1.98
C THR A 20 2.50 1.36 1.08
N GLY A 21 3.77 1.60 0.76
CA GLY A 21 4.24 2.70 -0.10
C GLY A 21 5.77 2.73 -0.16
N CYS A 22 6.33 3.74 -0.85
CA CYS A 22 7.78 3.92 -0.87
C CYS A 22 8.29 4.36 0.50
N ARG A 23 9.35 3.70 0.99
CA ARG A 23 10.11 4.14 2.17
C ARG A 23 11.45 4.79 1.84
N ILE A 24 11.84 4.75 0.57
CA ILE A 24 13.06 5.39 0.07
C ILE A 24 12.68 6.78 -0.40
N LEU A 25 13.28 7.80 0.21
CA LEU A 25 13.07 9.19 -0.21
C LEU A 25 13.97 9.49 -1.41
N THR A 26 13.38 10.07 -2.46
CA THR A 26 14.15 10.52 -3.63
C THR A 26 15.24 11.52 -3.25
N SER A 27 14.96 12.40 -2.30
CA SER A 27 15.92 13.39 -1.77
C SER A 27 17.10 12.78 -1.02
N SER A 28 16.99 11.54 -0.53
CA SER A 28 18.06 10.82 0.17
C SER A 28 18.74 9.75 -0.69
N SER A 29 18.48 9.76 -2.00
CA SER A 29 18.95 8.71 -2.91
C SER A 29 19.93 9.26 -3.93
N MET A 30 21.06 8.58 -4.10
CA MET A 30 21.96 8.79 -5.23
C MET A 30 21.93 7.56 -6.13
N ILE A 31 21.68 7.78 -7.42
CA ILE A 31 21.51 6.71 -8.40
C ILE A 31 22.50 6.95 -9.53
N ARG A 32 23.26 5.92 -9.93
CA ARG A 32 24.13 6.02 -11.11
C ARG A 32 23.29 6.38 -12.34
N ALA A 33 23.70 7.38 -13.09
CA ALA A 33 22.95 7.88 -14.25
C ALA A 33 22.62 6.77 -15.26
N GLN A 34 23.55 5.83 -15.48
CA GLN A 34 23.33 4.68 -16.35
C GLN A 34 22.24 3.72 -15.84
N ALA A 35 22.14 3.51 -14.52
CA ALA A 35 21.13 2.65 -13.92
C ALA A 35 19.74 3.28 -14.05
N LEU A 36 19.63 4.60 -13.80
CA LEU A 36 18.39 5.35 -13.97
C LEU A 36 17.90 5.31 -15.42
N ARG A 37 18.79 5.53 -16.40
CA ARG A 37 18.47 5.41 -17.83
C ARG A 37 18.06 3.99 -18.22
N ALA A 38 18.76 2.97 -17.70
CA ALA A 38 18.47 1.57 -18.03
C ALA A 38 17.06 1.13 -17.59
N VAL A 39 16.51 1.71 -16.52
CA VAL A 39 15.13 1.44 -16.08
C VAL A 39 14.10 2.40 -16.67
N GLY A 40 14.52 3.41 -17.45
CA GLY A 40 13.64 4.37 -18.12
C GLY A 40 13.25 5.60 -17.28
N GLY A 41 13.87 5.84 -16.12
CA GLY A 41 13.57 7.00 -15.28
C GLY A 41 12.18 6.97 -14.61
N PHE A 42 11.65 8.14 -14.27
CA PHE A 42 10.28 8.31 -13.77
C PHE A 42 9.26 8.14 -14.91
N ALA A 43 8.10 7.58 -14.61
CA ALA A 43 7.04 7.45 -15.59
C ALA A 43 6.39 8.82 -15.84
N ASP A 44 6.24 9.20 -17.12
CA ASP A 44 5.52 10.41 -17.53
C ASP A 44 4.00 10.16 -17.53
N ASP A 45 3.45 9.99 -16.32
CA ASP A 45 2.01 9.81 -16.07
C ASP A 45 1.57 10.84 -15.02
N ALA A 46 0.87 11.88 -15.48
CA ALA A 46 0.40 12.97 -14.64
C ALA A 46 -0.54 12.51 -13.51
N ASP A 47 -1.16 11.33 -13.62
CA ASP A 47 -2.02 10.73 -12.61
C ASP A 47 -1.27 9.76 -11.67
N PHE A 48 0.08 9.75 -11.71
CA PHE A 48 0.93 8.80 -10.98
C PHE A 48 2.00 9.45 -10.10
N ARG A 49 2.09 10.77 -10.08
CA ARG A 49 3.17 11.53 -9.43
C ARG A 49 3.32 11.29 -7.93
N SER A 50 2.29 10.84 -7.21
CA SER A 50 2.38 10.60 -5.76
C SER A 50 3.06 9.29 -5.35
N ALA A 51 3.26 8.36 -6.29
CA ALA A 51 3.87 7.05 -6.04
C ALA A 51 4.83 6.63 -7.17
N GLU A 52 5.27 7.60 -7.98
CA GLU A 52 6.22 7.41 -9.08
C GLU A 52 7.60 6.97 -8.59
N ASP A 53 7.97 7.43 -7.38
CA ASP A 53 9.17 7.02 -6.66
C ASP A 53 9.14 5.54 -6.33
N TRP A 54 8.02 5.04 -5.82
CA TRP A 54 7.87 3.64 -5.46
C TRP A 54 8.04 2.72 -6.68
N ASP A 55 7.43 3.08 -7.80
CA ASP A 55 7.58 2.35 -9.07
C ASP A 55 9.01 2.38 -9.60
N LEU A 56 9.66 3.55 -9.55
CA LEU A 56 11.07 3.68 -9.93
C LEU A 56 11.96 2.77 -9.08
N PHE A 57 11.78 2.79 -7.76
CA PHE A 57 12.62 1.99 -6.87
C PHE A 57 12.35 0.49 -6.98
N LEU A 58 11.11 0.05 -7.27
CA LEU A 58 10.83 -1.35 -7.58
C LEU A 58 11.59 -1.80 -8.85
N ARG A 59 11.55 -1.00 -9.92
CA ARG A 59 12.28 -1.31 -11.16
C ARG A 59 13.80 -1.32 -10.96
N LEU A 60 14.34 -0.40 -10.16
CA LEU A 60 15.75 -0.38 -9.79
C LEU A 60 16.14 -1.59 -8.94
N ALA A 61 15.40 -1.88 -7.87
CA ALA A 61 15.67 -2.99 -6.95
C ALA A 61 15.59 -4.35 -7.63
N ARG A 62 14.82 -4.46 -8.71
CA ARG A 62 14.76 -5.68 -9.52
C ARG A 62 16.07 -5.98 -10.27
N ARG A 63 16.90 -4.96 -10.55
CA ARG A 63 18.09 -5.05 -11.42
C ARG A 63 19.41 -4.70 -10.72
N TYR A 64 19.36 -3.96 -9.61
CA TYR A 64 20.54 -3.41 -8.95
C TYR A 64 20.41 -3.54 -7.43
N SER A 65 21.56 -3.73 -6.77
CA SER A 65 21.65 -3.74 -5.31
C SER A 65 21.60 -2.32 -4.74
N PHE A 66 21.03 -2.18 -3.55
CA PHE A 66 20.95 -0.93 -2.81
C PHE A 66 21.90 -0.99 -1.62
N HIS A 67 22.47 0.15 -1.27
CA HIS A 67 23.34 0.31 -0.11
C HIS A 67 22.85 1.51 0.69
N GLY A 68 22.76 1.35 2.00
CA GLY A 68 22.37 2.42 2.92
C GLY A 68 23.59 3.06 3.56
N ILE A 69 23.45 4.32 3.94
CA ILE A 69 24.33 4.97 4.91
C ILE A 69 23.46 5.20 6.14
N ASP A 70 23.79 4.56 7.26
CA ASP A 70 23.02 4.68 8.51
C ASP A 70 23.35 5.99 9.23
N GLN A 71 23.06 7.10 8.55
CA GLN A 71 23.24 8.46 9.06
C GLN A 71 22.13 9.37 8.54
N PRO A 72 21.68 10.35 9.33
CA PRO A 72 20.70 11.33 8.88
C PRO A 72 21.35 12.32 7.90
N LEU A 73 21.27 12.02 6.60
CA LEU A 73 21.88 12.83 5.54
C LEU A 73 20.97 13.92 4.98
N VAL A 74 19.66 13.86 5.27
CA VAL A 74 18.65 14.76 4.69
C VAL A 74 17.61 15.16 5.73
N TYR A 75 17.33 16.46 5.80
CA TYR A 75 16.20 17.00 6.56
C TYR A 75 15.10 17.42 5.58
N ARG A 76 13.91 16.80 5.71
CA ARG A 76 12.74 17.10 4.90
C ARG A 76 11.83 18.09 5.64
N ARG A 77 11.47 19.20 5.00
CA ARG A 77 10.46 20.12 5.51
C ARG A 77 9.07 19.50 5.36
N MET A 78 8.31 19.46 6.46
CA MET A 78 6.89 19.11 6.47
C MET A 78 6.06 20.41 6.51
N HIS A 79 4.98 20.49 5.73
CA HIS A 79 4.03 21.61 5.75
C HIS A 79 2.63 21.11 5.35
N ASP A 80 1.57 21.88 5.54
CA ASP A 80 0.18 21.39 5.41
C ASP A 80 -0.34 21.27 3.96
N SER A 81 0.51 21.54 2.98
CA SER A 81 0.14 21.57 1.55
C SER A 81 1.02 20.64 0.72
N MET A 82 1.44 19.52 1.30
CA MET A 82 2.25 18.55 0.56
C MET A 82 1.40 17.76 -0.41
N ILE A 83 1.98 17.37 -1.55
CA ILE A 83 1.35 16.43 -2.48
C ILE A 83 0.97 15.11 -1.78
N SER A 84 1.69 14.73 -0.71
CA SER A 84 1.37 13.56 0.11
C SER A 84 0.06 13.69 0.90
N ASP A 85 -0.49 14.89 1.03
CA ASP A 85 -1.71 15.16 1.79
C ASP A 85 -2.98 14.89 0.97
N ASP A 86 -2.87 14.85 -0.37
CA ASP A 86 -3.95 14.36 -1.22
C ASP A 86 -4.04 12.83 -1.12
N ARG A 87 -4.91 12.38 -0.21
CA ARG A 87 -5.14 10.95 0.06
C ARG A 87 -5.75 10.22 -1.13
N LEU A 88 -6.61 10.87 -1.90
CA LEU A 88 -7.28 10.25 -3.05
C LEU A 88 -6.24 9.97 -4.14
N TYR A 89 -5.47 10.99 -4.47
CA TYR A 89 -4.40 10.91 -5.45
C TYR A 89 -3.31 9.93 -5.02
N GLY A 90 -2.87 10.00 -3.77
CA GLY A 90 -1.94 9.06 -3.16
C GLY A 90 -2.43 7.60 -3.17
N ALA A 91 -3.73 7.35 -3.01
CA ALA A 91 -4.29 6.01 -3.07
C ALA A 91 -4.34 5.45 -4.49
N LEU A 92 -4.67 6.30 -5.49
CA LEU A 92 -4.58 5.94 -6.90
C LEU A 92 -3.16 5.57 -7.30
N GLY A 93 -2.18 6.39 -6.93
CA GLY A 93 -0.76 6.12 -7.20
C GLY A 93 -0.34 4.77 -6.65
N ARG A 94 -0.59 4.49 -5.37
CA ARG A 94 -0.23 3.20 -4.76
C ARG A 94 -0.94 2.00 -5.39
N LEU A 95 -2.19 2.16 -5.83
CA LEU A 95 -2.91 1.13 -6.57
C LEU A 95 -2.22 0.86 -7.92
N LYS A 96 -1.94 1.91 -8.70
CA LYS A 96 -1.23 1.82 -9.98
C LYS A 96 0.14 1.16 -9.82
N THR A 97 0.92 1.51 -8.79
CA THR A 97 2.24 0.90 -8.54
C THR A 97 2.11 -0.62 -8.33
N MET A 98 1.16 -1.06 -7.50
CA MET A 98 0.92 -2.49 -7.29
C MET A 98 0.44 -3.21 -8.55
N GLN A 99 -0.35 -2.55 -9.40
CA GLN A 99 -0.78 -3.12 -10.68
C GLN A 99 0.40 -3.26 -11.65
N LYS A 100 1.27 -2.24 -11.73
CA LYS A 100 2.50 -2.28 -12.54
C LYS A 100 3.48 -3.35 -12.05
N ALA A 101 3.52 -3.62 -10.74
CA ALA A 101 4.36 -4.66 -10.16
C ALA A 101 4.13 -6.07 -10.74
N ARG A 102 2.98 -6.31 -11.41
CA ARG A 102 2.74 -7.52 -12.23
C ARG A 102 3.81 -7.77 -13.28
N GLN A 103 4.47 -6.72 -13.74
CA GLN A 103 5.50 -6.78 -14.78
C GLN A 103 6.93 -6.86 -14.20
N TYR A 104 7.08 -6.80 -12.87
CA TYR A 104 8.39 -6.64 -12.22
C TYR A 104 8.88 -7.92 -11.53
N GLY A 105 8.19 -9.06 -11.71
CA GLY A 105 8.59 -10.34 -11.12
C GLY A 105 8.21 -10.47 -9.64
N TRP A 106 7.01 -10.02 -9.28
CA TRP A 106 6.45 -10.10 -7.93
C TRP A 106 6.38 -11.52 -7.37
N GLU A 107 6.32 -12.53 -8.24
CA GLU A 107 6.25 -13.96 -7.93
C GLU A 107 7.43 -14.43 -7.11
N LYS A 108 8.58 -13.74 -7.19
CA LYS A 108 9.75 -14.00 -6.34
C LYS A 108 9.44 -13.79 -4.85
N CYS A 109 8.53 -12.86 -4.54
CA CYS A 109 8.39 -12.30 -3.19
C CYS A 109 7.19 -12.86 -2.43
N MET A 110 6.17 -13.34 -3.13
CA MET A 110 4.93 -13.79 -2.50
C MET A 110 4.09 -14.64 -3.46
N GLU A 111 3.21 -15.44 -2.86
CA GLU A 111 2.20 -16.21 -3.58
C GLU A 111 1.16 -15.32 -4.26
N ARG A 112 0.57 -15.83 -5.36
CA ARG A 112 -0.47 -15.11 -6.11
C ARG A 112 -1.61 -14.64 -5.23
N VAL A 113 -2.05 -15.48 -4.30
CA VAL A 113 -3.15 -15.17 -3.38
C VAL A 113 -2.82 -13.96 -2.50
N GLU A 114 -1.57 -13.84 -2.04
CA GLU A 114 -1.14 -12.69 -1.23
C GLU A 114 -1.04 -11.42 -2.08
N PHE A 115 -0.48 -11.53 -3.29
CA PHE A 115 -0.35 -10.41 -4.20
C PHE A 115 -1.72 -9.83 -4.60
N GLU A 116 -2.67 -10.69 -4.97
CA GLU A 116 -4.05 -10.28 -5.27
C GLU A 116 -4.75 -9.69 -4.06
N ARG A 117 -4.53 -10.25 -2.86
CA ARG A 117 -5.04 -9.66 -1.60
C ARG A 117 -4.54 -8.23 -1.41
N LYS A 118 -3.24 -7.97 -1.67
CA LYS A 118 -2.64 -6.62 -1.59
C LYS A 118 -3.25 -5.67 -2.60
N ILE A 119 -3.36 -6.04 -3.88
CA ILE A 119 -3.99 -5.19 -4.91
C ILE A 119 -5.44 -4.87 -4.53
N ALA A 120 -6.17 -5.89 -4.08
CA ALA A 120 -7.57 -5.74 -3.74
C ALA A 120 -7.76 -4.86 -2.48
N ALA A 121 -6.83 -4.88 -1.53
CA ALA A 121 -6.80 -3.92 -0.43
C ALA A 121 -6.57 -2.48 -0.92
N ARG A 122 -5.76 -2.27 -1.97
CA ARG A 122 -5.57 -0.93 -2.58
C ARG A 122 -6.81 -0.42 -3.28
N HIS A 123 -7.50 -1.28 -4.02
CA HIS A 123 -8.82 -0.94 -4.58
C HIS A 123 -9.79 -0.50 -3.49
N HIS A 124 -9.84 -1.22 -2.36
CA HIS A 124 -10.71 -0.86 -1.25
C HIS A 124 -10.37 0.51 -0.65
N VAL A 125 -9.08 0.80 -0.42
CA VAL A 125 -8.65 2.10 0.12
C VAL A 125 -8.95 3.24 -0.86
N TYR A 126 -8.67 3.04 -2.14
CA TYR A 126 -9.00 4.03 -3.17
C TYR A 126 -10.51 4.28 -3.27
N ALA A 127 -11.32 3.21 -3.18
CA ALA A 127 -12.78 3.31 -3.15
C ALA A 127 -13.30 4.13 -1.96
N LEU A 128 -12.70 4.00 -0.77
CA LEU A 128 -13.07 4.82 0.39
C LEU A 128 -12.84 6.31 0.12
N TYR A 129 -11.70 6.68 -0.44
CA TYR A 129 -11.40 8.07 -0.77
C TYR A 129 -12.25 8.61 -1.92
N LEU A 130 -12.55 7.78 -2.93
CA LEU A 130 -13.51 8.14 -3.98
C LEU A 130 -14.89 8.42 -3.39
N TRP A 131 -15.33 7.60 -2.44
CA TRP A 131 -16.62 7.78 -1.79
C TRP A 131 -16.64 9.07 -0.97
N GLN A 132 -15.60 9.34 -0.16
CA GLN A 132 -15.44 10.61 0.59
C GLN A 132 -15.45 11.83 -0.33
N ALA A 133 -14.83 11.73 -1.51
CA ALA A 133 -14.81 12.78 -2.53
C ALA A 133 -16.13 12.88 -3.34
N GLY A 134 -17.18 12.13 -2.97
CA GLY A 134 -18.48 12.15 -3.66
C GLY A 134 -18.53 11.40 -4.99
N ARG A 135 -17.45 10.71 -5.39
CA ARG A 135 -17.36 9.92 -6.62
C ARG A 135 -17.96 8.52 -6.43
N VAL A 136 -19.25 8.48 -6.08
CA VAL A 136 -19.98 7.29 -5.59
C VAL A 136 -19.93 6.11 -6.56
N LYS A 137 -20.17 6.33 -7.86
CA LYS A 137 -20.14 5.26 -8.87
C LYS A 137 -18.76 4.60 -8.95
N ALA A 138 -17.71 5.40 -9.09
CA ALA A 138 -16.33 4.92 -9.15
C ALA A 138 -15.92 4.18 -7.87
N ALA A 139 -16.34 4.67 -6.70
CA ALA A 139 -16.10 3.98 -5.43
C ALA A 139 -16.70 2.57 -5.43
N ARG A 140 -17.95 2.44 -5.88
CA ARG A 140 -18.64 1.14 -5.98
C ARG A 140 -17.92 0.19 -6.93
N ASP A 141 -17.52 0.67 -8.10
CA ASP A 141 -16.81 -0.14 -9.09
C ASP A 141 -15.50 -0.71 -8.49
N HIS A 142 -14.74 0.11 -7.75
CA HIS A 142 -13.53 -0.36 -7.08
C HIS A 142 -13.80 -1.27 -5.88
N PHE A 143 -14.88 -1.09 -5.12
CA PHE A 143 -15.27 -2.07 -4.09
C PHE A 143 -15.60 -3.43 -4.72
N MET A 144 -16.27 -3.45 -5.87
CA MET A 144 -16.62 -4.67 -6.59
C MET A 144 -15.38 -5.33 -7.23
N GLN A 145 -14.47 -4.55 -7.82
CA GLN A 145 -13.17 -5.04 -8.30
C GLN A 145 -12.38 -5.69 -7.16
N ALA A 146 -12.30 -5.03 -6.00
CA ALA A 146 -11.67 -5.60 -4.82
C ALA A 146 -12.34 -6.93 -4.42
N ALA A 147 -13.67 -7.01 -4.42
CA ALA A 147 -14.38 -8.24 -4.09
C ALA A 147 -14.08 -9.39 -5.07
N GLY A 148 -13.88 -9.09 -6.35
CA GLY A 148 -13.53 -10.08 -7.38
C GLY A 148 -12.09 -10.61 -7.24
N LEU A 149 -11.13 -9.73 -6.94
CA LEU A 149 -9.71 -10.09 -6.87
C LEU A 149 -9.36 -10.99 -5.67
N TYR A 150 -10.07 -10.85 -4.54
CA TYR A 150 -9.80 -11.66 -3.35
C TYR A 150 -11.11 -12.15 -2.70
N PRO A 151 -11.61 -13.33 -3.11
CA PRO A 151 -12.87 -13.91 -2.64
C PRO A 151 -13.04 -14.02 -1.11
N PRO A 152 -12.00 -14.35 -0.31
CA PRO A 152 -12.15 -14.47 1.14
C PRO A 152 -12.66 -13.19 1.84
N GLU A 153 -12.43 -12.01 1.26
CA GLU A 153 -12.92 -10.72 1.79
C GLU A 153 -14.07 -10.12 0.96
N ALA A 154 -14.62 -10.86 -0.01
CA ALA A 154 -15.62 -10.35 -0.94
C ALA A 154 -16.90 -9.88 -0.24
N ARG A 155 -17.37 -10.61 0.78
CA ARG A 155 -18.58 -10.24 1.55
C ARG A 155 -18.45 -8.85 2.16
N GLN A 156 -17.32 -8.57 2.82
CA GLN A 156 -17.06 -7.26 3.41
C GLN A 156 -17.05 -6.18 2.33
N ARG A 157 -16.37 -6.40 1.21
CA ARG A 157 -16.22 -5.40 0.15
C ARG A 157 -17.54 -5.11 -0.57
N ARG A 158 -18.37 -6.14 -0.79
CA ARG A 158 -19.75 -5.99 -1.31
C ARG A 158 -20.65 -5.21 -0.35
N LEU A 159 -20.49 -5.38 0.96
CA LEU A 159 -21.21 -4.55 1.95
C LEU A 159 -20.84 -3.07 1.83
N TYR A 160 -19.55 -2.75 1.68
CA TYR A 160 -19.13 -1.37 1.42
C TYR A 160 -19.67 -0.83 0.09
N ALA A 161 -19.70 -1.64 -0.97
CA ALA A 161 -20.35 -1.28 -2.22
C ALA A 161 -21.85 -0.98 -2.03
N LEU A 162 -22.56 -1.77 -1.23
CA LEU A 162 -23.96 -1.52 -0.89
C LEU A 162 -24.14 -0.22 -0.09
N TYR A 163 -23.24 0.07 0.87
CA TYR A 163 -23.29 1.30 1.66
C TYR A 163 -23.24 2.56 0.80
N THR A 164 -22.56 2.52 -0.35
CA THR A 164 -22.55 3.65 -1.30
C THR A 164 -23.94 4.04 -1.83
N TRP A 165 -24.93 3.15 -1.76
CA TRP A 165 -26.34 3.45 -2.11
C TRP A 165 -27.14 3.98 -0.93
N LEU A 166 -26.80 3.55 0.28
CA LEU A 166 -27.63 3.73 1.48
C LEU A 166 -27.18 4.90 2.36
N LEU A 167 -25.90 5.27 2.28
CA LEU A 167 -25.30 6.24 3.17
C LEU A 167 -24.61 7.36 2.38
N PRO A 168 -24.62 8.60 2.89
CA PRO A 168 -23.93 9.70 2.23
C PRO A 168 -22.40 9.56 2.36
N PRO A 169 -21.60 10.18 1.48
CA PRO A 169 -20.13 10.27 1.57
C PRO A 169 -19.56 10.59 2.95
N ALA A 170 -20.22 11.49 3.70
CA ALA A 170 -19.82 11.88 5.05
C ALA A 170 -19.84 10.73 6.07
N SER A 171 -20.54 9.64 5.77
CA SER A 171 -20.65 8.47 6.65
C SER A 171 -19.42 7.56 6.64
N VAL A 172 -18.46 7.77 5.71
CA VAL A 172 -17.29 6.90 5.58
C VAL A 172 -16.52 6.79 6.90
N ASP A 173 -16.24 7.91 7.56
CA ASP A 173 -15.48 7.91 8.82
C ASP A 173 -16.22 7.17 9.93
N TRP A 174 -17.54 7.34 9.98
CA TRP A 174 -18.40 6.61 10.92
C TRP A 174 -18.35 5.10 10.66
N THR A 175 -18.53 4.66 9.40
CA THR A 175 -18.50 3.23 9.05
C THR A 175 -17.14 2.57 9.35
N ILE A 176 -16.03 3.28 9.10
CA ILE A 176 -14.68 2.82 9.44
C ILE A 176 -14.50 2.71 10.95
N SER A 177 -14.95 3.72 11.71
CA SER A 177 -14.84 3.75 13.17
C SER A 177 -15.62 2.59 13.82
N LEU A 178 -16.84 2.33 13.33
CA LEU A 178 -17.70 1.24 13.78
C LEU A 178 -17.07 -0.12 13.49
N ALA A 179 -16.56 -0.33 12.27
CA ALA A 179 -15.88 -1.56 11.90
C ALA A 179 -14.64 -1.84 12.77
N ARG A 180 -13.86 -0.81 13.10
CA ARG A 180 -12.71 -0.92 14.02
C ARG A 180 -13.13 -1.27 15.44
N ARG A 181 -14.26 -0.73 15.92
CA ARG A 181 -14.79 -1.03 17.26
C ARG A 181 -15.30 -2.48 17.34
N LEU A 182 -16.07 -2.92 16.34
CA LEU A 182 -16.57 -4.29 16.24
C LEU A 182 -15.44 -5.32 16.17
N ARG A 183 -14.41 -5.10 15.35
CA ARG A 183 -13.23 -5.99 15.30
C ARG A 183 -12.51 -6.09 16.64
N ARG A 184 -12.40 -4.98 17.39
CA ARG A 184 -11.79 -4.98 18.73
C ARG A 184 -12.61 -5.80 19.72
N LEU A 185 -13.93 -5.68 19.68
CA LEU A 185 -14.84 -6.46 20.53
C LEU A 185 -14.79 -7.96 20.19
N MET A 186 -14.82 -8.32 18.90
CA MET A 186 -14.71 -9.71 18.46
C MET A 186 -13.37 -10.34 18.85
N ARG A 187 -12.25 -9.60 18.76
CA ARG A 187 -10.94 -10.08 19.21
C ARG A 187 -10.86 -10.29 20.71
N ARG A 188 -11.46 -9.40 21.51
CA ARG A 188 -11.56 -9.54 22.97
C ARG A 188 -12.40 -10.77 23.35
N SER A 189 -13.58 -10.92 22.75
CA SER A 189 -14.44 -12.09 22.96
C SER A 189 -13.74 -13.41 22.57
N ALA A 190 -12.96 -13.42 21.48
CA ALA A 190 -12.16 -14.60 21.11
C ALA A 190 -11.01 -14.88 22.08
N SER A 191 -10.33 -13.85 22.60
CA SER A 191 -9.28 -14.04 23.61
C SER A 191 -9.84 -14.48 24.97
N ASP A 192 -11.03 -14.02 25.32
CA ASP A 192 -11.72 -14.39 26.56
C ASP A 192 -12.23 -15.83 26.47
N ALA A 193 -12.83 -16.22 25.34
CA ALA A 193 -13.22 -17.61 25.07
C ALA A 193 -12.02 -18.59 25.05
N ALA A 194 -10.87 -18.18 24.49
CA ALA A 194 -9.65 -18.98 24.51
C ALA A 194 -9.11 -19.18 25.93
N ARG A 195 -9.19 -18.15 26.79
CA ARG A 195 -8.82 -18.23 28.21
C ARG A 195 -9.75 -19.15 29.01
N GLU A 196 -11.04 -19.16 28.70
CA GLU A 196 -12.03 -20.04 29.35
C GLU A 196 -11.91 -21.50 28.90
N SER A 197 -11.41 -21.77 27.69
CA SER A 197 -11.25 -23.12 27.13
C SER A 197 -10.01 -23.89 27.61
N GLY A 198 -9.14 -23.30 28.45
CA GLY A 198 -8.04 -24.02 29.10
C GLY A 198 -6.82 -24.40 28.23
N GLU A 199 -6.78 -24.02 26.95
CA GLU A 199 -5.57 -24.17 26.12
C GLU A 199 -4.56 -23.04 26.40
N GLY A 200 -3.84 -23.17 27.53
CA GLY A 200 -2.62 -22.41 27.77
C GLY A 200 -1.48 -22.89 26.85
N PRO A 201 -0.50 -22.03 26.51
CA PRO A 201 0.58 -22.41 25.60
C PRO A 201 1.40 -23.55 26.21
N ARG A 202 1.51 -24.68 25.49
CA ARG A 202 2.54 -25.69 25.77
C ARG A 202 3.90 -25.02 25.58
N ARG A 203 4.70 -25.02 26.64
CA ARG A 203 6.08 -24.52 26.67
C ARG A 203 6.95 -25.23 25.64
#